data_AF-A0A3C1F7I5-F1
#
_entry.id   AF-A0A3C1F7I5-F1
#
_cell.length_a   1.000
_cell.length_b   1.000
_cell.length_c   1.000
_cell.angle_alpha   90.00
_cell.angle_beta   90.00
_cell.angle_gamma   90.00
#
_symmetry.space_group_name_H-M   'P 1'
#
loop_
_entity.id
_entity.type
_entity.pdbx_description
1 polymer ?
#
loop_
_entity_poly.entity_id
_entity_poly.type
_entity_poly.pdbx_seq_one_letter_code
_entity_poly.pdbx_strand_id
1 'polypeptide(L)'
;MAKAVSIHEKNPFKGRTLAQLLVKFSAPAVAGMFVNALYNIISRIYVGQDVGANGLAGITILFPLGLLYMGFSALIGVGANSLFSIRLGEKKEEEAQRILGNAFILLILVAGVLTVGSYLFLDPVLTFLGADSEVLPFARDYAWVVLPGYFLFAIGVGMNNFIRSSGHPKTAMCTQLIGAFINLVLGPVFIFMLHWGIKGAAAATVCGQVVSFIWILLFFTGQRSFYRLRWKFFRLRTDIVWGCMAIGFSQFAF
;
A
#
# COMPACT_ATOMS: atom_id res chain seq x y z
N MET A 1 -20.25 39.74 -0.95
CA MET A 1 -19.13 39.44 -1.86
C MET A 1 -17.77 39.33 -1.14
N ALA A 2 -17.64 38.53 -0.08
CA ALA A 2 -16.45 38.56 0.81
C ALA A 2 -15.80 37.19 1.08
N LYS A 3 -15.83 36.24 0.13
CA LYS A 3 -15.26 34.88 0.33
C LYS A 3 -14.25 34.41 -0.73
N ALA A 4 -13.92 35.24 -1.72
CA ALA A 4 -12.99 34.86 -2.79
C ALA A 4 -11.51 35.20 -2.50
N VAL A 5 -11.21 36.01 -1.46
CA VAL A 5 -9.85 36.54 -1.22
C VAL A 5 -8.96 35.61 -0.36
N SER A 6 -9.55 34.68 0.40
CA SER A 6 -8.81 33.86 1.39
C SER A 6 -7.92 32.75 0.80
N ILE A 7 -7.99 32.44 -0.49
CA ILE A 7 -7.20 31.37 -1.11
C ILE A 7 -5.87 31.91 -1.68
N HIS A 8 -5.74 33.23 -1.86
CA HIS A 8 -4.59 33.84 -2.54
C HIS A 8 -3.45 34.30 -1.60
N GLU A 9 -3.70 34.45 -0.30
CA GLU A 9 -2.67 34.87 0.69
C GLU A 9 -1.82 33.71 1.25
N LYS A 10 -2.26 32.46 1.12
CA LYS A 10 -1.49 31.27 1.53
C LYS A 10 -0.88 30.53 0.34
N ASN A 11 -0.42 31.25 -0.68
CA ASN A 11 0.24 30.62 -1.82
C ASN A 11 1.75 30.47 -1.51
N PRO A 12 2.27 29.28 -1.17
CA PRO A 12 3.69 29.10 -0.80
C PRO A 12 4.67 29.35 -1.96
N PHE A 13 4.13 29.66 -3.13
CA PHE A 13 4.81 29.92 -4.40
C PHE A 13 5.06 31.42 -4.68
N LYS A 14 4.42 32.34 -3.94
CA LYS A 14 4.56 33.78 -4.18
C LYS A 14 5.90 34.29 -3.62
N GLY A 15 6.73 34.90 -4.49
CA GLY A 15 7.96 35.60 -4.08
C GLY A 15 9.19 34.73 -3.80
N ARG A 16 9.19 33.44 -4.16
CA ARG A 16 10.35 32.55 -4.02
C ARG A 16 10.88 32.13 -5.39
N THR A 17 12.19 32.03 -5.54
CA THR A 17 12.80 31.60 -6.80
C THR A 17 12.51 30.11 -7.06
N LEU A 18 12.51 29.69 -8.33
CA LEU A 18 12.33 28.29 -8.72
C LEU A 18 13.28 27.36 -7.94
N ALA A 19 14.53 27.78 -7.75
CA ALA A 19 15.53 27.06 -6.95
C ALA A 19 15.14 26.91 -5.47
N GLN A 20 14.61 27.96 -4.84
CA GLN A 20 14.16 27.91 -3.44
C GLN A 20 12.94 27.00 -3.25
N LEU A 21 12.04 26.96 -4.23
CA LEU A 21 10.95 25.99 -4.23
C LEU A 21 11.43 24.57 -4.45
N LEU A 22 12.30 24.35 -5.44
CA LEU A 22 12.90 23.04 -5.69
C LEU A 22 13.60 22.52 -4.44
N VAL A 23 14.46 23.29 -3.78
CA VAL A 23 15.12 22.84 -2.55
C VAL A 23 14.11 22.58 -1.43
N LYS A 24 13.11 23.46 -1.26
CA LYS A 24 12.10 23.31 -0.19
C LYS A 24 11.23 22.07 -0.33
N PHE A 25 10.95 21.63 -1.57
CA PHE A 25 10.13 20.45 -1.83
C PHE A 25 10.97 19.18 -2.03
N SER A 26 12.13 19.29 -2.69
CA SER A 26 13.01 18.17 -2.96
C SER A 26 13.83 17.74 -1.75
N ALA A 27 14.33 18.66 -0.92
CA ALA A 27 15.15 18.27 0.23
C ALA A 27 14.40 17.37 1.23
N PRO A 28 13.13 17.64 1.61
CA PRO A 28 12.35 16.73 2.45
C PRO A 28 12.04 15.40 1.75
N ALA A 29 11.79 15.43 0.43
CA ALA A 29 11.52 14.22 -0.33
C ALA A 29 12.76 13.31 -0.39
N VAL A 30 13.93 13.87 -0.70
CA VAL A 30 15.22 13.17 -0.72
C VAL A 30 15.56 12.64 0.67
N ALA A 31 15.40 13.44 1.73
CA ALA A 31 15.61 12.98 3.10
C ALA A 31 14.67 11.83 3.47
N GLY A 32 13.39 11.89 3.09
CA GLY A 32 12.43 10.81 3.31
C GLY A 32 12.79 9.53 2.56
N MET A 33 13.24 9.65 1.31
CA MET A 33 13.76 8.51 0.54
C MET A 33 15.03 7.92 1.16
N PHE A 34 15.92 8.77 1.67
CA PHE A 34 17.15 8.34 2.34
C PHE A 34 16.87 7.58 3.64
N VAL A 35 15.96 8.08 4.47
CA VAL A 35 15.50 7.39 5.69
C VAL A 35 14.85 6.04 5.35
N ASN A 36 14.05 5.99 4.29
CA ASN A 36 13.44 4.73 3.83
C ASN A 36 14.50 3.72 3.33
N ALA A 37 15.55 4.20 2.66
CA ALA A 37 16.66 3.35 2.23
C ALA A 37 17.46 2.81 3.43
N LEU A 38 17.81 3.67 4.40
CA LEU A 38 18.47 3.25 5.65
C LEU A 38 17.64 2.22 6.41
N TYR A 39 16.32 2.42 6.49
CA TYR A 39 15.40 1.47 7.09
C TYR A 39 15.48 0.09 6.42
N ASN A 40 15.41 0.04 5.09
CA ASN A 40 15.51 -1.21 4.34
C ASN A 40 16.84 -1.93 4.61
N ILE A 41 17.94 -1.19 4.70
CA ILE A 41 19.26 -1.76 5.01
C ILE A 41 19.26 -2.34 6.44
N ILE A 42 18.82 -1.56 7.42
CA ILE A 42 18.80 -1.97 8.83
C ILE A 42 17.92 -3.21 9.04
N SER A 43 16.74 -3.27 8.43
CA SER A 43 15.86 -4.45 8.51
C SER A 43 16.51 -5.70 7.89
N ARG A 44 17.25 -5.55 6.79
CA ARG A 44 17.99 -6.67 6.19
C ARG A 44 19.18 -7.10 7.05
N ILE A 45 19.86 -6.16 7.71
CA ILE A 45 20.93 -6.48 8.67
C ILE A 45 20.37 -7.32 9.83
N TYR A 46 19.21 -6.93 10.38
CA TYR A 46 18.61 -7.69 11.48
C TYR A 46 18.27 -9.13 11.09
N VAL A 47 17.63 -9.32 9.93
CA VAL A 47 17.34 -10.66 9.42
C VAL A 47 18.64 -11.43 9.11
N GLY A 48 19.63 -10.77 8.51
CA GLY A 48 20.90 -11.39 8.18
C GLY A 48 21.72 -11.82 9.40
N GLN A 49 21.65 -11.07 10.50
CA GLN A 49 22.35 -11.40 11.75
C GLN A 49 21.68 -12.55 12.51
N ASP A 50 20.35 -12.63 12.51
CA ASP A 50 19.61 -13.60 13.31
C ASP A 50 19.31 -14.91 12.54
N VAL A 51 18.99 -14.82 11.24
CA VAL A 51 18.56 -15.95 10.40
C VAL A 51 19.65 -16.39 9.42
N GLY A 52 20.66 -15.55 9.16
CA GLY A 52 21.73 -15.85 8.21
C GLY A 52 21.34 -15.73 6.75
N ALA A 53 22.24 -16.16 5.86
CA ALA A 53 22.11 -16.01 4.41
C ALA A 53 20.85 -16.69 3.83
N ASN A 54 20.51 -17.89 4.31
CA ASN A 54 19.35 -18.64 3.83
C ASN A 54 18.03 -17.94 4.18
N GLY A 55 17.95 -17.28 5.35
CA GLY A 55 16.79 -16.47 5.72
C GLY A 55 16.62 -15.25 4.81
N LEU A 56 17.71 -14.55 4.51
CA LEU A 56 17.68 -13.39 3.62
C LEU A 56 17.32 -13.79 2.18
N ALA A 57 17.83 -14.92 1.71
CA ALA A 57 17.46 -15.51 0.43
C ALA A 57 15.96 -15.83 0.38
N GLY A 58 15.41 -16.45 1.44
CA GLY A 58 13.99 -16.78 1.54
C GLY A 58 13.06 -15.55 1.43
N ILE A 59 13.40 -14.44 2.10
CA ILE A 59 12.65 -13.18 1.95
C ILE A 59 12.78 -12.61 0.54
N THR A 60 13.97 -12.68 -0.05
CA THR A 60 14.25 -12.11 -1.38
C THR A 60 13.49 -12.84 -2.48
N ILE A 61 13.38 -14.16 -2.40
CA ILE A 61 12.62 -14.98 -3.35
C ILE A 61 11.12 -14.64 -3.36
N LEU A 62 10.59 -14.15 -2.24
CA LEU A 62 9.19 -13.71 -2.14
C LEU A 62 8.93 -12.31 -2.68
N PHE A 63 9.98 -11.55 -3.01
CA PHE A 63 9.85 -10.19 -3.52
C PHE A 63 8.96 -10.09 -4.78
N PRO A 64 9.10 -10.96 -5.81
CA PRO A 64 8.21 -10.94 -6.98
C PRO A 64 6.75 -11.20 -6.64
N LEU A 65 6.48 -12.01 -5.59
CA LEU A 65 5.11 -12.23 -5.12
C LEU A 65 4.53 -10.93 -4.57
N GLY A 66 5.30 -10.18 -3.76
CA GLY A 66 4.89 -8.84 -3.30
C GLY A 66 4.61 -7.86 -4.46
N LEU A 67 5.43 -7.90 -5.53
CA LEU A 67 5.21 -7.09 -6.73
C LEU A 67 3.89 -7.44 -7.45
N LEU A 68 3.52 -8.72 -7.52
CA LEU A 68 2.22 -9.14 -8.09
C LEU A 68 1.05 -8.49 -7.33
N TYR A 69 1.05 -8.56 -5.99
CA TYR A 69 0.01 -7.91 -5.18
C TYR A 69 -0.02 -6.39 -5.40
N MET A 70 1.15 -5.75 -5.45
CA MET A 70 1.25 -4.33 -5.71
C MET A 70 0.71 -3.98 -7.10
N GLY A 71 1.03 -4.78 -8.12
CA GLY A 71 0.56 -4.62 -9.49
C GLY A 71 -0.96 -4.66 -9.55
N PHE A 72 -1.59 -5.72 -9.05
CA PHE A 72 -3.06 -5.82 -9.05
C PHE A 72 -3.74 -4.72 -8.22
N SER A 73 -3.11 -4.31 -7.11
CA SER A 73 -3.54 -3.15 -6.35
C SER A 73 -3.45 -1.86 -7.17
N ALA A 74 -2.37 -1.67 -7.94
CA ALA A 74 -2.19 -0.50 -8.81
C ALA A 74 -3.19 -0.51 -9.97
N LEU A 75 -3.40 -1.66 -10.62
CA LEU A 75 -4.41 -1.87 -11.66
C LEU A 75 -5.77 -1.36 -11.21
N ILE A 76 -6.26 -1.84 -10.06
CA ILE A 76 -7.59 -1.46 -9.58
C ILE A 76 -7.56 -0.05 -8.98
N GLY A 77 -6.59 0.23 -8.11
CA GLY A 77 -6.51 1.45 -7.34
C GLY A 77 -6.32 2.69 -8.21
N VAL A 78 -5.38 2.67 -9.15
CA VAL A 78 -5.13 3.80 -10.07
C VAL A 78 -6.26 3.94 -11.07
N GLY A 79 -6.70 2.84 -11.68
CA GLY A 79 -7.79 2.86 -12.67
C GLY A 79 -9.10 3.38 -12.08
N ALA A 80 -9.51 2.87 -10.93
CA ALA A 80 -10.72 3.30 -10.25
C ALA A 80 -10.61 4.73 -9.72
N ASN A 81 -9.43 5.13 -9.22
CA ASN A 81 -9.20 6.49 -8.75
C ASN A 81 -9.27 7.53 -9.87
N SER A 82 -8.85 7.18 -11.09
CA SER A 82 -9.00 8.04 -12.27
C SER A 82 -10.47 8.25 -12.61
N LEU A 83 -11.27 7.20 -12.68
CA LEU A 83 -12.72 7.31 -12.88
C LEU A 83 -13.40 8.13 -11.77
N PHE A 84 -13.00 7.88 -10.51
CA PHE A 84 -13.48 8.62 -9.36
C PHE A 84 -13.19 10.12 -9.49
N SER A 85 -11.96 10.49 -9.87
CA SER A 85 -11.55 11.89 -10.04
C SER A 85 -12.30 12.57 -11.18
N ILE A 86 -12.56 11.86 -12.29
CA ILE A 86 -13.35 12.37 -13.41
C ILE A 86 -14.80 12.65 -12.96
N ARG A 87 -15.48 11.68 -12.33
CA ARG A 87 -16.87 11.86 -11.86
C ARG A 87 -16.99 12.93 -10.78
N LEU A 88 -15.96 13.06 -9.94
CA LEU A 88 -15.87 14.14 -8.97
C LEU A 88 -15.77 15.50 -9.65
N GLY A 89 -14.94 15.63 -10.70
CA GLY A 89 -14.84 16.84 -11.52
C GLY A 89 -16.15 17.20 -12.24
N GLU A 90 -16.90 16.20 -12.68
CA GLU A 90 -18.25 16.35 -13.27
C GLU A 90 -19.35 16.68 -12.24
N LYS A 91 -19.01 16.83 -10.94
CA LYS A 91 -19.95 17.02 -9.83
C LYS A 91 -20.95 15.87 -9.65
N LYS A 92 -20.64 14.67 -10.14
CA LYS A 92 -21.46 13.46 -9.99
C LYS A 92 -21.05 12.67 -8.73
N GLU A 93 -21.26 13.26 -7.57
CA GLU A 93 -20.77 12.74 -6.28
C GLU A 93 -21.29 11.32 -5.94
N GLU A 94 -22.55 11.01 -6.26
CA GLU A 94 -23.10 9.67 -5.99
C GLU A 94 -22.39 8.60 -6.85
N GLU A 95 -22.06 8.92 -8.10
CA GLU A 95 -21.32 8.00 -8.97
C GLU A 95 -19.87 7.83 -8.49
N ALA A 96 -19.23 8.91 -8.02
CA ALA A 96 -17.91 8.84 -7.39
C ALA A 96 -17.94 7.93 -6.14
N GLN A 97 -18.94 8.06 -5.26
CA GLN A 97 -19.08 7.13 -4.12
C GLN A 97 -19.32 5.68 -4.56
N ARG A 98 -20.04 5.48 -5.66
CA ARG A 98 -20.25 4.15 -6.23
C ARG A 98 -18.94 3.53 -6.70
N ILE A 99 -18.10 4.29 -7.41
CA ILE A 99 -16.77 3.85 -7.87
C ILE A 99 -15.89 3.47 -6.68
N LEU A 100 -15.85 4.31 -5.63
CA LEU A 100 -15.09 4.01 -4.41
C LEU A 100 -15.51 2.67 -3.77
N GLY A 101 -16.82 2.44 -3.59
CA GLY A 101 -17.33 1.20 -3.02
C GLY A 101 -17.05 -0.02 -3.90
N ASN A 102 -17.18 0.12 -5.22
CA ASN A 102 -16.87 -0.93 -6.18
C ASN A 102 -15.38 -1.28 -6.18
N ALA A 103 -14.50 -0.27 -6.14
CA ALA A 103 -13.05 -0.46 -6.08
C ALA A 103 -12.62 -1.19 -4.81
N PHE A 104 -13.19 -0.82 -3.65
CA PHE A 104 -12.91 -1.49 -2.38
C PHE A 104 -13.26 -2.98 -2.43
N ILE A 105 -14.44 -3.33 -2.93
CA ILE A 105 -14.86 -4.73 -3.07
C ILE A 105 -14.01 -5.47 -4.11
N LEU A 106 -13.70 -4.82 -5.24
CA LEU A 106 -12.86 -5.41 -6.28
C LEU A 106 -11.43 -5.70 -5.76
N LEU A 107 -10.86 -4.78 -4.98
CA LEU A 107 -9.57 -4.97 -4.30
C LEU A 107 -9.62 -6.16 -3.34
N ILE A 108 -10.68 -6.28 -2.53
CA ILE A 108 -10.85 -7.42 -1.60
C ILE A 108 -10.93 -8.74 -2.38
N LEU A 109 -11.72 -8.79 -3.46
CA LEU A 109 -11.87 -10.01 -4.25
C LEU A 109 -10.56 -10.41 -4.92
N VAL A 110 -9.89 -9.48 -5.59
CA VAL A 110 -8.64 -9.78 -6.29
C VAL A 110 -7.52 -10.12 -5.31
N ALA A 111 -7.35 -9.36 -4.24
CA ALA A 111 -6.38 -9.68 -3.19
C ALA A 111 -6.70 -11.02 -2.53
N GLY A 112 -7.98 -11.33 -2.30
CA GLY A 112 -8.44 -12.60 -1.73
C GLY A 112 -8.13 -13.78 -2.62
N VAL A 113 -8.40 -13.67 -3.93
CA VAL A 113 -8.06 -14.71 -4.93
C VAL A 113 -6.56 -14.92 -5.00
N LEU A 114 -5.76 -13.85 -5.02
CA LEU A 114 -4.29 -13.95 -5.02
C LEU A 114 -3.78 -14.62 -3.75
N THR A 115 -4.35 -14.29 -2.58
CA THR A 115 -3.97 -14.89 -1.31
C THR A 115 -4.34 -16.35 -1.26
N VAL A 116 -5.59 -16.72 -1.55
CA VAL A 116 -6.00 -18.13 -1.59
C VAL A 116 -5.17 -18.91 -2.60
N GLY A 117 -4.92 -18.38 -3.79
CA GLY A 117 -4.04 -19.01 -4.79
C GLY A 117 -2.61 -19.20 -4.28
N SER A 118 -2.04 -18.18 -3.64
CA SER A 118 -0.69 -18.27 -3.05
C SER A 118 -0.60 -19.29 -1.92
N TYR A 119 -1.67 -19.43 -1.13
CA TYR A 119 -1.77 -20.44 -0.08
C TYR A 119 -1.87 -21.86 -0.65
N LEU A 120 -2.69 -22.06 -1.69
CA LEU A 120 -2.91 -23.37 -2.33
C LEU A 120 -1.71 -23.87 -3.11
N PHE A 121 -0.96 -22.96 -3.74
CA PHE A 121 0.18 -23.28 -4.59
C PHE A 121 1.50 -22.80 -3.99
N LEU A 122 1.62 -22.72 -2.67
CA LEU A 122 2.76 -22.08 -2.03
C LEU A 122 4.11 -22.67 -2.45
N ASP A 123 4.30 -23.99 -2.31
CA ASP A 123 5.58 -24.61 -2.62
C ASP A 123 5.92 -24.57 -4.12
N PRO A 124 4.98 -24.87 -5.04
CA PRO A 124 5.21 -24.67 -6.47
C PRO A 124 5.58 -23.22 -6.80
N VAL A 125 4.94 -22.23 -6.19
CA VAL A 125 5.25 -20.81 -6.40
C VAL A 125 6.65 -20.48 -5.87
N LEU A 126 6.99 -20.92 -4.65
CA LEU A 126 8.30 -20.66 -4.06
C LEU A 126 9.44 -21.29 -4.86
N THR A 127 9.27 -22.54 -5.30
CA THR A 127 10.25 -23.23 -6.14
C THR A 127 10.35 -22.61 -7.53
N PHE A 128 9.23 -22.20 -8.13
CA PHE A 128 9.22 -21.44 -9.39
C PHE A 128 9.94 -20.09 -9.27
N LEU A 129 9.82 -19.42 -8.12
CA LEU A 129 10.53 -18.17 -7.83
C LEU A 129 12.02 -18.38 -7.51
N GLY A 130 12.51 -19.63 -7.48
CA GLY A 130 13.93 -19.96 -7.33
C GLY A 130 14.33 -20.49 -5.96
N ALA A 131 13.40 -20.93 -5.11
CA ALA A 131 13.74 -21.59 -3.84
C ALA A 131 14.27 -23.01 -4.07
N ASP A 132 15.52 -23.25 -3.68
CA ASP A 132 16.12 -24.58 -3.59
C ASP A 132 15.74 -25.29 -2.27
N SER A 133 16.23 -26.51 -2.07
CA SER A 133 15.93 -27.32 -0.89
C SER A 133 16.38 -26.70 0.45
N GLU A 134 17.39 -25.84 0.44
CA GLU A 134 17.92 -25.21 1.65
C GLU A 134 17.14 -23.94 2.02
N VAL A 135 16.67 -23.20 1.01
CA VAL A 135 15.98 -21.92 1.18
C VAL A 135 14.45 -22.10 1.29
N LEU A 136 13.89 -23.14 0.69
CA LEU A 136 12.44 -23.40 0.66
C LEU A 136 11.79 -23.40 2.06
N PRO A 137 12.37 -24.01 3.12
CA PRO A 137 11.78 -23.95 4.45
C PRO A 137 11.69 -22.53 5.02
N PHE A 138 12.73 -21.71 4.82
CA PHE A 138 12.75 -20.31 5.26
C PHE A 138 11.75 -19.45 4.49
N ALA A 139 11.71 -19.62 3.16
CA ALA A 139 10.76 -18.93 2.31
C ALA A 139 9.32 -19.31 2.69
N ARG A 140 9.03 -20.59 2.91
CA ARG A 140 7.71 -21.06 3.35
C ARG A 140 7.31 -20.45 4.68
N ASP A 141 8.19 -20.49 5.66
CA ASP A 141 7.94 -19.95 6.99
C ASP A 141 7.66 -18.44 6.97
N TYR A 142 8.39 -17.67 6.16
CA TYR A 142 8.11 -16.25 5.96
C TYR A 142 6.79 -16.03 5.21
N ALA A 143 6.57 -16.75 4.10
CA ALA A 143 5.42 -16.61 3.24
C ALA A 143 4.11 -16.85 3.99
N TRP A 144 4.07 -17.91 4.81
CA TRP A 144 2.88 -18.27 5.57
C TRP A 144 2.44 -17.17 6.52
N VAL A 145 3.40 -16.44 7.09
CA VAL A 145 3.11 -15.32 7.99
C VAL A 145 2.79 -14.05 7.19
N VAL A 146 3.49 -13.76 6.09
CA VAL A 146 3.35 -12.48 5.38
C VAL A 146 2.15 -12.41 4.43
N LEU A 147 1.63 -13.54 3.93
CA LEU A 147 0.54 -13.58 2.94
C LEU A 147 -0.77 -12.89 3.37
N PRO A 148 -1.26 -13.02 4.62
CA PRO A 148 -2.40 -12.24 5.10
C PRO A 148 -2.10 -10.74 5.12
N GLY A 149 -0.83 -10.39 5.35
CA GLY A 149 -0.33 -9.04 5.22
C GLY A 149 -0.43 -8.50 3.79
N TYR A 150 0.01 -9.27 2.80
CA TYR A 150 -0.11 -8.88 1.38
C TYR A 150 -1.56 -8.64 0.94
N PHE A 151 -2.51 -9.39 1.48
CA PHE A 151 -3.93 -9.12 1.30
C PHE A 151 -4.31 -7.70 1.77
N LEU A 152 -3.94 -7.34 3.01
CA LEU A 152 -4.24 -6.02 3.59
C LEU A 152 -3.46 -4.90 2.90
N PHE A 153 -2.21 -5.17 2.51
CA PHE A 153 -1.35 -4.26 1.77
C PHE A 153 -1.96 -3.88 0.42
N ALA A 154 -2.43 -4.86 -0.36
CA ALA A 154 -3.05 -4.60 -1.66
C ALA A 154 -4.30 -3.72 -1.53
N ILE A 155 -5.18 -4.00 -0.56
CA ILE A 155 -6.34 -3.14 -0.32
C ILE A 155 -5.89 -1.75 0.14
N GLY A 156 -4.90 -1.70 1.04
CA GLY A 156 -4.38 -0.46 1.60
C GLY A 156 -3.81 0.48 0.54
N VAL A 157 -2.91 -0.01 -0.31
CA VAL A 157 -2.30 0.76 -1.40
C VAL A 157 -3.38 1.24 -2.37
N GLY A 158 -4.28 0.37 -2.80
CA GLY A 158 -5.36 0.73 -3.72
C GLY A 158 -6.29 1.83 -3.17
N MET A 159 -6.70 1.70 -1.90
CA MET A 159 -7.55 2.69 -1.24
C MET A 159 -6.83 4.00 -0.91
N ASN A 160 -5.52 3.95 -0.70
CA ASN A 160 -4.73 5.14 -0.39
C ASN A 160 -4.72 6.16 -1.55
N ASN A 161 -4.86 5.70 -2.81
CA ASN A 161 -4.99 6.57 -3.98
C ASN A 161 -6.24 7.47 -3.90
N PHE A 162 -7.37 6.94 -3.41
CA PHE A 162 -8.61 7.69 -3.24
C PHE A 162 -8.50 8.76 -2.15
N ILE A 163 -7.74 8.50 -1.08
CA ILE A 163 -7.49 9.49 -0.02
C ILE A 163 -6.75 10.70 -0.60
N ARG A 164 -5.78 10.46 -1.49
CA ARG A 164 -5.01 11.53 -2.15
C ARG A 164 -5.89 12.35 -3.09
N SER A 165 -6.64 11.70 -3.98
CA SER A 165 -7.50 12.39 -4.95
C SER A 165 -8.67 13.12 -4.30
N SER A 166 -9.17 12.65 -3.15
CA SER A 166 -10.22 13.32 -2.36
C SER A 166 -9.71 14.53 -1.58
N GLY A 167 -8.51 15.05 -1.87
CA GLY A 167 -7.96 16.25 -1.25
C GLY A 167 -7.27 16.05 0.10
N HIS A 168 -6.95 14.80 0.49
CA HIS A 168 -6.31 14.49 1.77
C HIS A 168 -4.91 13.85 1.64
N PRO A 169 -3.97 14.42 0.85
CA PRO A 169 -2.66 13.81 0.61
C PRO A 169 -1.82 13.65 1.89
N LYS A 170 -1.97 14.54 2.88
CA LYS A 170 -1.30 14.40 4.19
C LYS A 170 -1.76 13.15 4.92
N THR A 171 -3.07 12.88 4.96
CA THR A 171 -3.61 11.67 5.59
C THR A 171 -3.13 10.40 4.87
N ALA A 172 -3.08 10.43 3.54
CA ALA A 172 -2.55 9.34 2.74
C ALA A 172 -1.08 9.05 3.05
N MET A 173 -0.26 10.10 3.22
CA MET A 173 1.15 9.97 3.63
C MET A 173 1.28 9.41 5.05
N CYS A 174 0.53 9.94 6.02
CA CYS A 174 0.53 9.43 7.40
C CYS A 174 0.22 7.93 7.46
N THR A 175 -0.71 7.46 6.63
CA THR A 175 -1.09 6.03 6.55
C THR A 175 0.12 5.13 6.24
N GLN A 176 0.97 5.55 5.30
CA GLN A 176 2.17 4.79 4.93
C GLN A 176 3.24 4.88 6.01
N LEU A 177 3.43 6.06 6.59
CA LEU A 177 4.43 6.30 7.63
C LEU A 177 4.12 5.52 8.91
N ILE A 178 2.84 5.45 9.32
CA ILE A 178 2.43 4.70 10.51
C ILE A 178 2.78 3.21 10.35
N GLY A 179 2.44 2.61 9.20
CA GLY A 179 2.76 1.21 8.94
C GLY A 179 4.26 0.93 8.91
N ALA A 180 5.03 1.80 8.23
CA ALA A 180 6.49 1.69 8.18
C ALA A 180 7.14 1.86 9.56
N PHE A 181 6.67 2.82 10.36
CA PHE A 181 7.17 3.06 11.71
C PHE A 181 6.88 1.88 12.64
N ILE A 182 5.67 1.32 12.57
CA ILE A 182 5.31 0.13 13.35
C ILE A 182 6.18 -1.06 12.95
N ASN A 183 6.39 -1.27 11.64
CA ASN A 183 7.25 -2.34 11.17
C ASN A 183 8.71 -2.15 11.62
N LEU A 184 9.21 -0.91 11.64
CA LEU A 184 10.54 -0.56 12.15
C LEU A 184 10.71 -0.81 13.64
N VAL A 185 9.71 -0.47 14.46
CA VAL A 185 9.79 -0.65 15.92
C VAL A 185 9.56 -2.12 16.30
N LEU A 186 8.58 -2.78 15.70
CA LEU A 186 8.24 -4.17 16.02
C LEU A 186 9.22 -5.18 15.44
N GLY A 187 9.91 -4.86 14.34
CA GLY A 187 10.88 -5.75 13.70
C GLY A 187 11.96 -6.25 14.68
N PRO A 188 12.76 -5.36 15.29
CA PRO A 188 13.78 -5.75 16.28
C PRO A 188 13.19 -6.46 17.49
N VAL A 189 12.01 -6.05 17.95
CA VAL A 189 11.34 -6.68 19.10
C VAL A 189 10.98 -8.12 18.79
N PHE A 190 10.37 -8.39 17.64
CA PHE A 190 9.96 -9.74 17.27
C PHE A 190 11.13 -10.63 16.87
N ILE A 191 12.16 -10.07 16.23
CA ILE A 191 13.35 -10.81 15.84
C ILE A 191 14.20 -11.14 17.07
N PHE A 192 14.66 -10.13 17.82
CA PHE A 192 15.67 -10.32 18.87
C PHE A 192 15.10 -10.59 20.27
N MET A 193 13.95 -10.00 20.63
CA MET A 193 13.40 -10.15 22.00
C MET A 193 12.52 -11.39 22.13
N LEU A 194 11.77 -11.72 21.08
CA LEU A 194 10.92 -12.92 21.04
C LEU A 194 11.60 -14.12 20.38
N HIS A 195 12.77 -13.94 19.76
CA HIS A 195 13.52 -14.99 19.05
C HIS A 195 12.69 -15.71 17.97
N TRP A 196 11.79 -14.98 17.28
CA TRP A 196 10.95 -15.55 16.23
C TRP A 196 11.64 -15.60 14.86
N GLY A 197 12.88 -15.12 14.75
CA GLY A 197 13.67 -15.11 13.52
C GLY A 197 12.90 -14.55 12.33
N ILE A 198 12.88 -15.31 11.24
CA ILE A 198 12.25 -14.90 9.98
C ILE A 198 10.74 -14.70 10.11
N LYS A 199 10.07 -15.48 10.97
CA LYS A 199 8.63 -15.31 11.26
C LYS A 199 8.37 -14.00 12.00
N GLY A 200 9.30 -13.59 12.87
CA GLY A 200 9.25 -12.30 13.56
C GLY A 200 9.29 -11.12 12.58
N ALA A 201 10.16 -11.19 11.58
CA ALA A 201 10.24 -10.18 10.52
C ALA A 201 8.91 -10.08 9.74
N ALA A 202 8.35 -11.21 9.31
CA ALA A 202 7.05 -11.25 8.63
C ALA A 202 5.92 -10.70 9.53
N ALA A 203 5.86 -11.12 10.80
CA ALA A 203 4.84 -10.69 11.75
C ALA A 203 4.87 -9.17 11.95
N ALA A 204 6.06 -8.55 12.06
CA ALA A 204 6.19 -7.10 12.19
C ALA A 204 5.62 -6.38 10.95
N THR A 205 5.84 -6.93 9.76
CA THR A 205 5.30 -6.39 8.50
C THR A 205 3.77 -6.48 8.47
N VAL A 206 3.21 -7.63 8.87
CA VAL A 206 1.76 -7.80 8.97
C VAL A 206 1.15 -6.82 9.97
N CYS A 207 1.75 -6.65 11.15
CA CYS A 207 1.27 -5.68 12.13
C CYS A 207 1.24 -4.26 11.57
N GLY A 208 2.29 -3.84 10.85
CA GLY A 208 2.32 -2.55 10.18
C GLY A 208 1.19 -2.39 9.15
N GLN A 209 0.96 -3.42 8.33
CA GLN A 209 -0.11 -3.43 7.33
C GLN A 209 -1.50 -3.45 7.94
N VAL A 210 -1.70 -4.18 9.05
CA VAL A 210 -2.96 -4.18 9.82
C VAL A 210 -3.27 -2.78 10.34
N VAL A 211 -2.30 -2.10 10.95
CA VAL A 211 -2.55 -0.76 11.49
C VAL A 211 -2.76 0.26 10.38
N SER A 212 -2.01 0.19 9.27
CA SER A 212 -2.28 1.01 8.09
C SER A 212 -3.67 0.78 7.52
N PHE A 213 -4.12 -0.48 7.45
CA PHE A 213 -5.44 -0.83 6.95
C PHE A 213 -6.55 -0.32 7.88
N ILE A 214 -6.40 -0.49 9.20
CA ILE A 214 -7.32 0.07 10.19
C ILE A 214 -7.40 1.59 10.05
N TRP A 215 -6.27 2.27 9.88
CA TRP A 215 -6.24 3.72 9.68
C TRP A 215 -7.03 4.16 8.43
N ILE A 216 -6.88 3.42 7.32
CA ILE A 216 -7.65 3.65 6.08
C ILE A 216 -9.14 3.46 6.32
N LEU A 217 -9.54 2.37 6.98
CA LEU A 217 -10.94 2.13 7.30
C LEU A 217 -11.51 3.24 8.18
N LEU A 218 -10.79 3.66 9.22
CA LEU A 218 -11.19 4.77 10.09
C LEU A 218 -11.33 6.08 9.31
N PHE A 219 -10.48 6.35 8.33
CA PHE A 219 -10.63 7.50 7.45
C PHE A 219 -11.91 7.43 6.62
N PHE A 220 -12.16 6.30 5.93
CA PHE A 220 -13.31 6.13 5.05
C PHE A 220 -14.65 5.91 5.77
N THR A 221 -14.64 5.57 7.06
CA THR A 221 -15.84 5.45 7.91
C THR A 221 -16.07 6.69 8.77
N GLY A 222 -15.02 7.47 9.05
CA GLY A 222 -15.05 8.64 9.91
C GLY A 222 -15.66 9.89 9.27
N GLN A 223 -15.86 10.92 10.10
CA GLN A 223 -16.42 12.20 9.68
C GLN A 223 -15.48 13.06 8.83
N ARG A 224 -14.17 12.75 8.84
CA ARG A 224 -13.14 13.48 8.09
C ARG A 224 -13.13 13.18 6.60
N SER A 225 -13.74 12.07 6.15
CA SER A 225 -13.88 11.80 4.73
C SER A 225 -15.20 12.36 4.18
N PHE A 226 -15.10 13.13 3.11
CA PHE A 226 -16.26 13.55 2.30
C PHE A 226 -16.90 12.35 1.58
N TYR A 227 -16.11 11.33 1.26
CA TYR A 227 -16.54 10.13 0.53
C TYR A 227 -16.39 8.91 1.41
N ARG A 228 -17.51 8.34 1.84
CA ARG A 228 -17.52 7.23 2.80
C ARG A 228 -17.79 5.90 2.13
N LEU A 229 -17.23 4.83 2.70
CA LEU A 229 -17.64 3.47 2.35
C LEU A 229 -19.07 3.25 2.85
N ARG A 230 -20.00 3.05 1.91
CA ARG A 230 -21.40 2.74 2.21
C ARG A 230 -21.78 1.41 1.60
N TRP A 231 -22.42 0.55 2.38
CA TRP A 231 -22.89 -0.78 1.96
C TRP A 231 -23.72 -0.76 0.68
N LYS A 232 -24.53 0.31 0.45
CA LYS A 232 -25.32 0.51 -0.78
C LYS A 232 -24.47 0.46 -2.07
N PHE A 233 -23.17 0.79 -1.99
CA PHE A 233 -22.28 0.90 -3.13
C PHE A 233 -21.33 -0.29 -3.34
N PHE A 234 -21.52 -1.37 -2.58
CA PHE A 234 -20.68 -2.58 -2.68
C PHE A 234 -21.08 -3.53 -3.80
N ARG A 235 -22.23 -3.31 -4.45
CA ARG A 235 -22.60 -4.08 -5.65
C ARG A 235 -21.69 -3.72 -6.80
N LEU A 236 -20.92 -4.70 -7.26
CA LEU A 236 -20.05 -4.58 -8.42
C LEU A 236 -20.86 -4.31 -9.69
N ARG A 237 -20.43 -3.30 -10.42
CA ARG A 237 -20.96 -2.91 -11.72
C ARG A 237 -19.92 -3.17 -12.78
N THR A 238 -20.29 -3.95 -13.80
CA THR A 238 -19.41 -4.35 -14.89
C THR A 238 -18.83 -3.15 -15.64
N ASP A 239 -19.59 -2.06 -15.82
CA ASP A 239 -19.11 -0.83 -16.44
C ASP A 239 -17.97 -0.18 -15.65
N ILE A 240 -18.06 -0.15 -14.32
CA ILE A 240 -17.01 0.39 -13.46
C ILE A 240 -15.80 -0.54 -13.48
N VAL A 241 -16.00 -1.86 -13.31
CA VAL A 241 -14.90 -2.83 -13.29
C VAL A 241 -14.10 -2.79 -14.59
N TRP A 242 -14.77 -2.80 -15.74
CA TRP A 242 -14.09 -2.72 -17.04
C TRP A 242 -13.34 -1.40 -17.23
N GLY A 243 -13.95 -0.27 -16.85
CA GLY A 243 -13.28 1.04 -16.90
C GLY A 243 -12.04 1.10 -16.00
N CYS A 244 -12.11 0.52 -14.80
CA CYS A 244 -10.96 0.44 -13.90
C CYS A 244 -9.82 -0.37 -14.52
N MET A 245 -10.13 -1.56 -15.06
CA MET A 245 -9.13 -2.42 -15.70
C MET A 245 -8.50 -1.76 -16.92
N ALA A 246 -9.31 -1.14 -17.80
CA ALA A 246 -8.83 -0.48 -19.00
C ALA A 246 -7.85 0.67 -18.71
N ILE A 247 -8.15 1.51 -17.70
CA ILE A 247 -7.27 2.63 -17.32
C ILE A 247 -6.06 2.13 -16.53
N GLY A 248 -6.26 1.19 -15.62
CA GLY A 248 -5.21 0.70 -14.73
C GLY A 248 -4.22 -0.26 -15.40
N PHE A 249 -4.56 -0.85 -16.53
CA PHE A 249 -3.70 -1.83 -17.21
C PHE A 249 -2.35 -1.23 -17.60
N SER A 250 -2.32 0.05 -17.98
CA SER A 250 -1.06 0.76 -18.25
C SER A 250 -0.13 0.72 -17.04
N GLN A 251 -0.65 0.96 -15.84
CA GLN A 251 0.16 0.98 -14.62
C GLN A 251 0.48 -0.42 -14.08
N PHE A 252 -0.25 -1.44 -14.51
CA PHE A 252 0.06 -2.83 -14.19
C PHE A 252 1.20 -3.38 -15.07
N ALA A 253 1.25 -2.95 -16.33
CA ALA A 253 2.23 -3.41 -17.30
C ALA A 253 3.61 -2.73 -17.18
N PHE A 254 3.70 -1.63 -16.42
CA PHE A 254 4.92 -0.88 -16.11
C PHE A 254 5.40 -1.18 -14.69
#